data_AF-W1XKA7-F1
#
_entry.id   AF-W1XKA7-F1
#
_cell.length_a   1.000
_cell.length_b   1.000
_cell.length_c   1.000
_cell.angle_alpha   90.00
_cell.angle_beta   90.00
_cell.angle_gamma   90.00
#
_symmetry.space_group_name_H-M   'P 1'
#
loop_
_entity.id
_entity.type
_entity.pdbx_description
1 polymer ?
#
loop_
_entity_poly.entity_id
_entity_poly.type
_entity_poly.pdbx_seq_one_letter_code
_entity_poly.pdbx_strand_id
1 'polypeptide(L)'
;DNCTINGRNLKGEGGASYYIEDEDKKFLLDTGASGLFMENAKNLDINLDDIDTVVLSHGHYDHAGGLKDFIESRDDKINIICHPL
;
A
#
# COMPACT_ATOMS: atom_id res chain seq x y z
N ASP A 1 10.45 -12.28 -1.55
CA ASP A 1 10.62 -11.98 -2.98
C ASP A 1 9.26 -11.59 -3.53
N ASN A 2 9.10 -10.35 -4.01
CA ASN A 2 7.84 -9.85 -4.59
C ASN A 2 8.07 -9.66 -6.09
N CYS A 3 7.90 -10.74 -6.85
CA CYS A 3 8.14 -10.78 -8.29
C CYS A 3 6.87 -10.42 -9.06
N THR A 4 6.98 -9.62 -10.11
CA THR A 4 5.85 -9.30 -11.00
C THR A 4 5.80 -10.23 -12.21
N ILE A 5 4.58 -10.49 -12.69
CA ILE A 5 4.36 -11.24 -13.94
C ILE A 5 4.64 -10.28 -15.10
N ASN A 6 5.55 -10.65 -16.01
CA ASN A 6 5.86 -9.87 -17.21
C ASN A 6 4.60 -9.64 -18.06
N GLY A 7 4.36 -8.38 -18.46
CA GLY A 7 3.29 -8.01 -19.41
C GLY A 7 2.20 -7.08 -18.88
N ARG A 8 2.21 -6.70 -17.59
CA ARG A 8 1.24 -5.74 -17.00
C ARG A 8 1.85 -4.41 -16.56
N ASN A 9 3.10 -4.12 -16.97
CA ASN A 9 3.86 -2.94 -16.51
C ASN A 9 3.94 -2.79 -14.97
N LEU A 10 3.82 -3.91 -14.25
CA LEU A 10 3.94 -3.93 -12.79
C LEU A 10 5.41 -4.05 -12.39
N LYS A 11 5.79 -3.34 -11.34
CA LYS A 11 7.13 -3.34 -10.77
C LYS A 11 7.13 -4.05 -9.41
N GLY A 12 8.19 -4.81 -9.15
CA GLY A 12 8.41 -5.48 -7.88
C GLY A 12 9.52 -4.80 -7.07
N GLU A 13 9.45 -4.91 -5.76
CA GLU A 13 10.49 -4.47 -4.83
C GLU A 13 10.59 -5.42 -3.64
N GLY A 14 11.69 -5.37 -2.89
CA GLY A 14 11.78 -6.09 -1.61
C GLY A 14 10.85 -5.44 -0.60
N GLY A 15 9.69 -6.04 -0.35
CA GLY A 15 8.65 -5.51 0.53
C GLY A 15 7.26 -5.99 0.12
N ALA A 16 6.26 -5.68 0.94
CA ALA A 16 4.88 -6.10 0.69
C ALA A 16 3.89 -4.95 0.85
N SER A 17 2.88 -4.92 -0.01
CA SER A 17 1.69 -4.09 0.13
C SER A 17 0.51 -4.86 -0.46
N TYR A 18 -0.60 -4.91 0.25
CA TYR A 18 -1.81 -5.62 -0.14
C TYR A 18 -3.00 -4.67 -0.10
N TYR A 19 -3.69 -4.56 -1.24
CA TYR A 19 -5.03 -3.99 -1.30
C TYR A 19 -6.04 -5.07 -0.94
N ILE A 20 -6.85 -4.82 0.09
CA ILE A 20 -7.86 -5.76 0.57
C ILE A 20 -9.23 -5.08 0.51
N GLU A 21 -10.19 -5.77 -0.12
CA GLU A 21 -11.58 -5.33 -0.27
C GLU A 21 -12.52 -6.44 0.21
N ASP A 22 -13.42 -6.08 1.11
CA ASP A 22 -14.46 -6.96 1.64
C ASP A 22 -15.73 -6.14 1.93
N GLU A 23 -16.83 -6.47 1.25
CA GLU A 23 -18.08 -5.70 1.27
C GLU A 23 -17.88 -4.18 1.07
N ASP A 24 -18.16 -3.35 2.08
CA ASP A 24 -18.01 -1.90 2.07
C ASP A 24 -16.63 -1.43 2.57
N LYS A 25 -15.71 -2.35 2.86
CA LYS A 25 -14.39 -2.06 3.44
C LYS A 25 -13.29 -2.19 2.40
N LYS A 26 -12.41 -1.18 2.39
CA LYS A 26 -11.18 -1.15 1.60
C LYS A 26 -10.04 -0.66 2.48
N PHE A 27 -8.96 -1.43 2.57
CA PHE A 27 -7.79 -1.03 3.34
C PHE A 27 -6.51 -1.55 2.72
N LEU A 28 -5.39 -0.94 3.10
CA LEU A 28 -4.05 -1.46 2.80
C LEU A 28 -3.53 -2.23 4.00
N LEU A 29 -2.94 -3.38 3.73
CA LEU A 29 -1.99 -4.03 4.64
C LEU A 29 -0.58 -3.79 4.10
N ASP A 30 0.20 -3.03 4.86
CA ASP A 30 1.54 -2.56 4.49
C ASP A 30 1.60 -1.67 3.23
N THR A 31 2.71 -0.94 3.07
CA THR A 31 2.94 0.05 2.01
C THR A 31 4.25 -0.18 1.26
N GLY A 32 4.84 -1.37 1.38
CA GLY A 32 6.07 -1.74 0.69
C GLY A 32 7.30 -0.99 1.19
N ALA A 33 8.38 -1.07 0.42
CA ALA A 33 9.62 -0.36 0.68
C ALA A 33 9.60 1.07 0.13
N SER A 34 8.69 1.39 -0.80
CA SER A 34 8.53 2.72 -1.39
C SER A 34 7.09 2.94 -1.89
N GLY A 35 6.80 4.14 -2.43
CA GLY A 35 5.53 4.44 -3.11
C GLY A 35 5.22 3.61 -4.37
N LEU A 36 6.02 2.58 -4.71
CA LEU A 36 5.83 1.72 -5.88
C LEU A 36 4.44 1.07 -5.95
N PHE A 37 3.87 0.73 -4.79
CA PHE A 37 2.53 0.14 -4.73
C PHE A 37 1.46 1.08 -5.33
N MET A 38 1.64 2.40 -5.23
CA MET A 38 0.73 3.38 -5.83
C MET A 38 0.82 3.40 -7.36
N GLU A 39 2.03 3.24 -7.91
CA GLU A 39 2.20 3.08 -9.36
C GLU A 39 1.52 1.80 -9.85
N ASN A 40 1.67 0.70 -9.11
CA ASN A 40 1.02 -0.56 -9.43
C ASN A 40 -0.50 -0.46 -9.32
N ALA A 41 -1.04 0.21 -8.29
CA ALA A 41 -2.48 0.43 -8.15
C ALA A 41 -3.05 1.20 -9.35
N LYS A 42 -2.36 2.25 -9.81
CA LYS A 42 -2.73 2.98 -11.04
C LYS A 42 -2.73 2.08 -12.27
N ASN A 43 -1.72 1.21 -12.43
CA ASN A 43 -1.65 0.27 -13.55
C ASN A 43 -2.70 -0.85 -13.48
N LEU A 44 -3.30 -1.06 -12.31
CA LEU A 44 -4.36 -2.03 -12.05
C LEU A 44 -5.76 -1.39 -12.04
N ASP A 45 -5.88 -0.10 -12.35
CA ASP A 45 -7.13 0.67 -12.25
C ASP A 45 -7.77 0.62 -10.84
N ILE A 46 -6.95 0.53 -9.80
CA ILE A 46 -7.38 0.57 -8.39
C ILE A 46 -7.34 2.01 -7.90
N ASN A 47 -8.49 2.52 -7.43
CA ASN A 47 -8.57 3.83 -6.79
C ASN A 47 -8.16 3.74 -5.31
N LEU A 48 -6.95 4.23 -4.99
CA LEU A 48 -6.49 4.25 -3.61
C LEU A 48 -7.17 5.34 -2.77
N ASP A 49 -7.82 6.34 -3.39
CA ASP A 49 -8.54 7.41 -2.66
C ASP A 49 -9.76 6.89 -1.89
N ASP A 50 -10.27 5.71 -2.26
CA ASP A 50 -11.35 5.04 -1.53
C ASP A 50 -10.88 4.38 -0.21
N ILE A 51 -9.57 4.39 0.06
CA ILE A 51 -8.99 3.75 1.25
C ILE A 51 -8.82 4.78 2.36
N ASP A 52 -9.44 4.52 3.52
CA ASP A 52 -9.32 5.36 4.70
C ASP A 52 -8.43 4.76 5.81
N THR A 53 -7.95 3.52 5.62
CA THR A 53 -7.25 2.75 6.65
C THR A 53 -6.03 2.03 6.07
N VAL A 54 -4.91 2.15 6.79
CA VAL A 54 -3.67 1.40 6.58
C VAL A 54 -3.39 0.58 7.85
N VAL A 55 -3.22 -0.72 7.69
CA VAL A 55 -2.75 -1.63 8.72
C VAL A 55 -1.28 -1.92 8.47
N LEU A 56 -0.41 -1.73 9.47
CA LEU A 56 0.98 -2.12 9.40
C LEU A 56 1.18 -3.45 10.13
N SER A 57 1.78 -4.42 9.45
CA SER A 57 2.14 -5.71 10.04
C SER A 57 3.24 -5.56 11.09
N HIS A 58 4.24 -4.71 10.83
CA HIS A 58 5.32 -4.33 11.75
C HIS A 58 6.11 -3.11 11.21
N GLY A 59 6.99 -2.54 12.02
CA GLY A 59 7.70 -1.27 11.75
C GLY A 59 8.97 -1.35 10.89
N HIS A 60 9.16 -2.39 10.08
CA HIS A 60 10.31 -2.45 9.17
C HIS A 60 10.08 -1.62 7.90
N TYR A 61 11.19 -1.14 7.32
CA TYR A 61 11.14 -0.20 6.20
C TYR A 61 10.51 -0.81 4.94
N ASP A 62 10.62 -2.11 4.74
CA ASP A 62 10.08 -2.85 3.60
C ASP A 62 8.56 -3.12 3.70
N HIS A 63 7.95 -2.67 4.80
CA HIS A 63 6.51 -2.73 5.06
C HIS A 63 5.89 -1.35 5.26
N ALA A 64 6.66 -0.37 5.73
CA ALA A 64 6.18 0.99 6.02
C ALA A 64 6.81 2.08 5.12
N GLY A 65 7.69 1.71 4.19
CA GLY A 65 8.50 2.65 3.41
C GLY A 65 7.68 3.55 2.50
N GLY A 66 6.59 3.05 1.92
CA GLY A 66 5.67 3.85 1.10
C GLY A 66 4.64 4.66 1.90
N LEU A 67 4.62 4.56 3.25
CA LEU A 67 3.57 5.18 4.06
C LEU A 67 3.58 6.71 3.96
N LYS A 68 4.78 7.30 3.98
CA LYS A 68 4.93 8.76 3.88
C LYS A 68 4.41 9.27 2.54
N ASP A 69 4.85 8.65 1.44
CA ASP A 69 4.45 9.03 0.09
C ASP A 69 2.92 8.93 -0.07
N PHE A 70 2.31 7.92 0.54
CA PHE A 70 0.86 7.72 0.52
C PHE A 70 0.07 8.77 1.31
N ILE A 71 0.60 9.23 2.44
CA ILE A 71 -0.02 10.31 3.22
C ILE A 71 0.12 11.64 2.48
N GLU A 72 1.29 11.91 1.88
CA GLU A 72 1.54 13.15 1.15
C GLU A 72 0.78 13.23 -0.19
N SER A 73 0.32 12.10 -0.74
CA SER A 73 -0.44 12.07 -1.99
C SER A 73 -1.92 12.43 -1.86
N ARG A 74 -2.40 12.77 -0.65
CA ARG A 74 -3.81 12.98 -0.35
C ARG A 74 -4.06 14.11 0.64
N ASP A 75 -5.27 14.65 0.60
CA ASP A 75 -5.72 15.71 1.52
C ASP A 75 -6.51 15.16 2.72
N ASP A 76 -7.10 13.96 2.57
CA ASP A 76 -7.94 13.34 3.61
C ASP A 76 -7.13 12.65 4.71
N LYS A 77 -7.73 12.59 5.90
CA LYS A 77 -7.13 11.89 7.04
C LYS A 77 -7.17 10.38 6.80
N ILE A 78 -6.08 9.71 7.17
CA ILE A 78 -5.98 8.25 7.13
C ILE A 78 -5.83 7.66 8.52
N ASN A 79 -6.53 6.57 8.80
CA ASN A 79 -6.37 5.78 10.00
C ASN A 79 -5.18 4.84 9.83
N ILE A 80 -4.25 4.87 10.78
CA ILE A 80 -3.10 3.96 10.82
C ILE A 80 -3.30 3.03 12.01
N ILE A 81 -3.41 1.73 11.73
CA ILE A 81 -3.51 0.67 12.73
C ILE A 81 -2.17 -0.06 12.74
N CYS A 82 -1.47 -0.01 13.86
CA CYS A 82 -0.24 -0.75 14.06
C CYS A 82 -0.18 -1.29 15.49
N HIS A 83 0.62 -2.33 15.69
CA HIS A 83 0.92 -2.80 17.03
C HIS A 83 1.74 -1.72 17.78
N PRO A 84 1.48 -1.44 19.07
CA PRO A 84 2.20 -0.41 19.83
C PRO A 84 3.68 -0.70 20.13
N LEU A 85 4.22 -1.82 19.63
CA LEU A 85 5.57 -2.32 19.94
C LEU A 85 6.33 -2.63 18.64
#